data_AF-L7JY66-F1
#
_entry.id   AF-L7JY66-F1
#
_cell.length_a   1.000
_cell.length_b   1.000
_cell.length_c   1.000
_cell.angle_alpha   90.00
_cell.angle_beta   90.00
_cell.angle_gamma   90.00
#
_symmetry.space_group_name_H-M   'P 1'
#
loop_
_entity.id
_entity.type
_entity.pdbx_description
1 polymer ?
#
loop_
_entity_poly.entity_id
_entity_poly.type
_entity_poly.pdbx_seq_one_letter_code
_entity_poly.pdbx_strand_id
1 'polypeptide(L)'
;MNLHDDIKDQDIAIKSSFIMTTINIYGMCFVVHALLRKNVFQVQLFNYILGIESLLPLCNTVLFLVNRNVRESIFSFTMVLCNLSEMLYTIRVTKAAEYEFFWYYSKQTGMNMSMKGKSLF
;
A
#
# COMPACT_ATOMS: atom_id res chain seq x y z
N MET A 1 -29.86 -22.65 -11.03
CA MET A 1 -29.39 -21.70 -10.01
C MET A 1 -29.06 -22.54 -8.78
N ASN A 2 -27.78 -22.74 -8.50
CA ASN A 2 -27.29 -23.79 -7.60
C ASN A 2 -26.92 -23.16 -6.26
N LEU A 3 -27.80 -23.28 -5.27
CA LEU A 3 -27.69 -22.63 -3.96
C LEU A 3 -26.36 -22.95 -3.24
N HIS A 4 -25.79 -24.13 -3.51
CA HIS A 4 -24.56 -24.61 -2.90
C HIS A 4 -23.31 -23.91 -3.46
N ASP A 5 -23.33 -23.51 -4.73
CA ASP A 5 -22.24 -22.76 -5.36
C ASP A 5 -22.25 -21.30 -4.87
N ASP A 6 -23.42 -20.68 -4.76
CA ASP A 6 -23.59 -19.31 -4.23
C ASP A 6 -23.09 -19.17 -2.77
N ILE A 7 -23.34 -20.18 -1.92
CA ILE A 7 -22.86 -20.20 -0.52
C ILE A 7 -21.33 -20.33 -0.48
N LYS A 8 -20.75 -21.13 -1.37
CA LYS A 8 -19.30 -21.33 -1.43
C LYS A 8 -18.58 -20.07 -1.92
N ASP A 9 -19.15 -19.38 -2.90
CA ASP A 9 -18.63 -18.12 -3.42
C ASP A 9 -18.73 -16.99 -2.38
N GLN A 10 -19.82 -16.93 -1.60
CA GLN A 10 -19.92 -15.99 -0.47
C GLN A 10 -18.86 -16.24 0.60
N ASP A 11 -18.60 -17.50 0.93
CA ASP A 11 -17.64 -17.87 1.97
C ASP A 11 -16.19 -17.53 1.55
N ILE A 12 -15.88 -17.70 0.26
CA ILE A 12 -14.61 -17.26 -0.35
C ILE A 12 -14.50 -15.72 -0.34
N ALA A 13 -15.58 -15.01 -0.66
CA ALA A 13 -15.59 -13.55 -0.65
C ALA A 13 -15.38 -12.99 0.77
N ILE A 14 -16.02 -13.58 1.79
CA ILE A 14 -15.87 -13.17 3.20
C ILE A 14 -14.44 -13.44 3.68
N LYS A 15 -13.88 -14.63 3.41
CA LYS A 15 -12.51 -14.97 3.80
C LYS A 15 -11.48 -14.06 3.11
N SER A 16 -11.67 -13.77 1.82
CA SER A 16 -10.79 -12.86 1.08
C SER A 16 -10.89 -11.42 1.60
N SER A 17 -12.10 -10.94 1.91
CA SER A 17 -12.33 -9.64 2.53
C SER A 17 -11.68 -9.51 3.91
N PHE A 18 -11.76 -10.56 4.74
CA PHE A 18 -11.13 -10.60 6.06
C PHE A 18 -9.59 -10.56 5.97
N ILE A 19 -9.00 -11.36 5.07
CA ILE A 19 -7.54 -11.36 4.84
C ILE A 19 -7.09 -9.97 4.37
N MET A 20 -7.81 -9.35 3.43
CA MET A 20 -7.52 -8.00 2.94
C MET A 20 -7.63 -6.95 4.04
N THR A 21 -8.66 -7.00 4.87
CA THR A 21 -8.82 -6.07 6.00
C THR A 21 -7.67 -6.20 6.98
N THR A 22 -7.24 -7.43 7.24
CA THR A 22 -6.13 -7.73 8.15
C THR A 22 -4.80 -7.19 7.60
N ILE A 23 -4.52 -7.40 6.31
CA ILE A 23 -3.33 -6.86 5.64
C ILE A 23 -3.33 -5.32 5.69
N ASN A 24 -4.48 -4.68 5.45
CA ASN A 24 -4.61 -3.22 5.54
C ASN A 24 -4.34 -2.67 6.95
N ILE A 25 -4.82 -3.35 7.99
CA ILE A 25 -4.56 -2.94 9.38
C ILE A 25 -3.07 -3.04 9.68
N TYR A 26 -2.40 -4.13 9.25
CA TYR A 26 -0.96 -4.28 9.42
C TYR A 26 -0.17 -3.21 8.65
N GLY A 27 -0.59 -2.87 7.44
CA GLY A 27 0.02 -1.80 6.64
C GLY A 27 -0.07 -0.44 7.32
N MET A 28 -1.25 -0.08 7.82
CA MET A 28 -1.46 1.16 8.57
C MET A 28 -0.64 1.20 9.87
N CYS A 29 -0.56 0.10 10.61
CA CYS A 29 0.31 0.01 11.79
C CYS A 29 1.79 0.21 11.43
N PHE A 30 2.24 -0.36 10.31
CA PHE A 30 3.61 -0.20 9.83
C PHE A 30 3.92 1.25 9.44
N VAL A 31 3.01 1.92 8.71
CA VAL A 31 3.14 3.35 8.37
C VAL A 31 3.19 4.21 9.63
N VAL A 32 2.27 4.02 10.57
CA VAL A 32 2.25 4.77 11.83
C VAL A 32 3.54 4.56 12.61
N HIS A 33 4.03 3.31 12.72
CA HIS A 33 5.30 3.03 13.37
C HIS A 33 6.48 3.70 12.65
N ALA A 34 6.52 3.66 11.32
CA ALA A 34 7.58 4.29 10.53
C ALA A 34 7.59 5.82 10.68
N LEU A 35 6.40 6.44 10.75
CA LEU A 35 6.23 7.86 11.02
C LEU A 35 6.68 8.22 12.46
N LEU A 36 6.26 7.44 13.46
CA LEU A 36 6.65 7.64 14.86
C LEU A 36 8.16 7.46 15.08
N ARG A 37 8.77 6.49 14.40
CA ARG A 37 10.21 6.23 14.43
C ARG A 37 11.02 7.18 13.56
N LYS A 38 10.36 8.09 12.84
CA LYS A 38 10.98 9.07 11.95
C LYS A 38 11.88 8.44 10.89
N ASN A 39 11.48 7.26 10.39
CA ASN A 39 12.30 6.45 9.51
C ASN A 39 11.76 6.49 8.06
N VAL A 40 12.29 7.40 7.26
CA VAL A 40 11.94 7.57 5.84
C VAL A 40 12.13 6.29 5.03
N PHE A 41 13.18 5.52 5.34
CA PHE A 41 13.48 4.28 4.63
C PHE A 41 12.37 3.23 4.84
N GLN A 42 11.83 3.13 6.06
CA GLN A 42 10.70 2.24 6.32
C GLN A 42 9.45 2.66 5.54
N VAL A 43 9.15 3.96 5.45
CA VAL A 43 8.00 4.45 4.67
C VAL A 43 8.18 4.21 3.16
N GLN A 44 9.40 4.38 2.64
CA GLN A 44 9.71 4.07 1.23
C GLN A 44 9.62 2.57 0.93
N LEU A 45 10.13 1.73 1.84
CA LEU A 45 10.02 0.27 1.74
C LEU A 45 8.55 -0.18 1.76
N PHE A 46 7.72 0.44 2.59
CA PHE A 46 6.28 0.18 2.61
C PHE A 46 5.62 0.50 1.28
N ASN A 47 5.86 1.70 0.71
CA ASN A 47 5.34 2.06 -0.60
C ASN A 47 5.77 1.06 -1.70
N TYR A 48 7.00 0.56 -1.63
CA TYR A 48 7.49 -0.45 -2.56
C TYR A 48 6.76 -1.79 -2.42
N ILE A 49 6.59 -2.27 -1.18
CA ILE A 49 5.83 -3.50 -0.89
C ILE A 49 4.39 -3.36 -1.39
N LEU A 50 3.73 -2.24 -1.10
CA LEU A 50 2.36 -1.97 -1.52
C LEU A 50 2.21 -1.95 -3.05
N GLY A 51 3.24 -1.44 -3.74
CA GLY A 51 3.36 -1.50 -5.20
C GLY A 51 3.41 -2.94 -5.72
N ILE A 52 4.23 -3.81 -5.12
CA ILE A 52 4.29 -5.23 -5.48
C ILE A 52 2.96 -5.93 -5.20
N GLU A 53 2.35 -5.69 -4.04
CA GLU A 53 1.06 -6.27 -3.67
C GLU A 53 -0.06 -5.84 -4.61
N SER A 54 0.02 -4.65 -5.21
CA SER A 54 -0.95 -4.18 -6.21
C SER A 54 -0.88 -4.92 -7.56
N LEU A 55 0.22 -5.63 -7.86
CA LEU A 55 0.36 -6.35 -9.13
C LEU A 55 -0.60 -7.53 -9.25
N LEU A 56 -0.82 -8.27 -8.16
CA LEU A 56 -1.71 -9.43 -8.13
C LEU A 56 -3.18 -9.07 -8.47
N PRO A 57 -3.83 -8.09 -7.79
CA PRO A 57 -5.19 -7.68 -8.15
C PRO A 57 -5.25 -7.03 -9.54
N LEU A 58 -4.16 -6.41 -10.02
CA LEU A 58 -4.09 -5.88 -11.39
C LEU A 58 -4.13 -7.01 -12.43
N CYS A 59 -3.33 -8.06 -12.24
CA CYS A 59 -3.37 -9.27 -13.06
C CYS A 59 -4.74 -9.96 -13.02
N ASN A 60 -5.33 -10.09 -11.83
CA ASN A 60 -6.67 -10.66 -11.67
C ASN A 60 -7.74 -9.84 -12.40
N THR A 61 -7.65 -8.51 -12.37
CA THR A 61 -8.58 -7.64 -13.08
C THR A 61 -8.55 -7.91 -14.58
N VAL A 62 -7.36 -8.02 -15.18
CA VAL A 62 -7.20 -8.36 -16.60
C VAL A 62 -7.77 -9.75 -16.90
N LEU A 63 -7.46 -10.74 -16.08
CA LEU A 63 -7.88 -12.12 -16.29
C LEU A 63 -9.41 -12.29 -16.17
N PHE A 64 -10.05 -11.62 -15.20
CA PHE A 64 -11.50 -11.61 -15.04
C PHE A 64 -12.23 -10.82 -16.13
N LEU A 65 -11.63 -9.74 -16.66
CA LEU A 65 -12.15 -9.03 -17.82
C LEU A 65 -12.14 -9.91 -19.07
N VAL A 66 -11.05 -10.65 -19.31
CA VAL A 66 -10.92 -11.59 -20.43
C VAL A 66 -11.97 -12.71 -20.32
N ASN A 67 -12.21 -13.22 -19.11
CA ASN A 67 -13.19 -14.29 -18.86
C ASN A 67 -14.64 -13.79 -18.74
N ARG A 68 -14.90 -12.48 -18.93
CA ARG A 68 -16.23 -11.85 -18.78
C ARG A 68 -16.87 -12.02 -17.40
N ASN A 69 -16.07 -12.28 -16.37
CA ASN A 69 -16.54 -12.37 -14.98
C ASN A 69 -16.62 -10.98 -14.36
N VAL A 70 -17.71 -10.26 -14.69
CA VAL A 70 -17.87 -8.83 -14.36
C VAL A 70 -17.81 -8.55 -12.86
N ARG A 71 -18.41 -9.40 -12.01
CA ARG A 71 -18.42 -9.19 -10.54
C ARG A 71 -17.03 -9.29 -9.91
N GLU A 72 -16.27 -10.33 -10.24
CA GLU A 72 -14.90 -10.53 -9.73
C GLU A 72 -13.93 -9.47 -10.26
N SER A 73 -14.17 -8.99 -11.50
CA SER A 73 -13.42 -7.88 -12.10
C SER A 73 -13.64 -6.57 -11.32
N ILE A 74 -14.89 -6.23 -10.98
CA ILE A 74 -15.21 -5.02 -10.19
C ILE A 74 -14.53 -5.08 -8.81
N PHE A 75 -14.56 -6.24 -8.15
CA PHE A 75 -13.90 -6.42 -6.85
C PHE A 75 -12.38 -6.22 -6.96
N SER A 76 -11.75 -6.87 -7.94
CA SER A 76 -10.30 -6.77 -8.17
C SER A 76 -9.89 -5.34 -8.55
N PHE A 77 -10.71 -4.64 -9.34
CA PHE A 77 -10.47 -3.26 -9.71
C PHE A 77 -10.59 -2.31 -8.52
N THR A 78 -11.60 -2.52 -7.66
CA THR A 78 -11.77 -1.75 -6.42
C THR A 78 -10.54 -1.89 -5.53
N MET A 79 -9.94 -3.08 -5.48
CA MET A 79 -8.71 -3.31 -4.74
C MET A 79 -7.49 -2.57 -5.27
N VAL A 80 -7.34 -2.51 -6.59
CA VAL A 80 -6.28 -1.69 -7.21
C VAL A 80 -6.45 -0.22 -6.82
N LEU A 81 -7.69 0.30 -6.83
CA LEU A 81 -7.96 1.68 -6.44
C LEU A 81 -7.65 1.96 -4.96
N CYS A 82 -7.97 1.04 -4.05
CA CYS A 82 -7.63 1.16 -2.63
C CYS A 82 -6.11 1.22 -2.43
N ASN A 83 -5.36 0.28 -3.02
CA ASN A 83 -3.90 0.28 -2.89
C ASN A 83 -3.27 1.55 -3.49
N LEU A 84 -3.78 2.02 -4.64
CA LEU A 84 -3.28 3.24 -5.28
C LEU A 84 -3.53 4.48 -4.41
N SER A 85 -4.71 4.58 -3.80
CA SER A 85 -5.05 5.71 -2.92
C SER A 85 -4.22 5.70 -1.64
N GLU A 86 -3.94 4.54 -1.07
CA GLU A 86 -3.04 4.39 0.08
C GLU A 86 -1.58 4.74 -0.26
N MET A 87 -1.10 4.33 -1.44
CA MET A 87 0.23 4.71 -1.92
C MET A 87 0.34 6.23 -2.11
N LEU A 88 -0.66 6.86 -2.73
CA LEU A 88 -0.69 8.32 -2.92
C LEU A 88 -0.75 9.06 -1.59
N TYR A 89 -1.55 8.58 -0.64
CA TYR A 89 -1.63 9.12 0.71
C TYR A 89 -0.26 9.05 1.40
N THR A 90 0.36 7.88 1.39
CA THR A 90 1.66 7.65 2.03
C THR A 90 2.75 8.52 1.40
N ILE A 91 2.80 8.65 0.08
CA ILE A 91 3.72 9.56 -0.62
C ILE A 91 3.52 11.00 -0.18
N ARG A 92 2.27 11.47 -0.09
CA ARG A 92 1.97 12.85 0.34
C ARG A 92 2.40 13.09 1.79
N VAL A 93 2.06 12.18 2.70
CA VAL A 93 2.46 12.27 4.12
C VAL A 93 3.98 12.26 4.25
N THR A 94 4.67 11.40 3.49
CA THR A 94 6.14 11.34 3.50
C THR A 94 6.75 12.66 3.05
N LYS A 95 6.29 13.23 1.94
CA LYS A 95 6.78 14.54 1.44
C LYS A 95 6.53 15.67 2.44
N ALA A 96 5.40 15.66 3.13
CA ALA A 96 5.12 16.66 4.16
C ALA A 96 6.04 16.51 5.38
N ALA A 97 6.32 15.26 5.79
CA ALA A 97 7.16 14.95 6.95
C ALA A 97 8.68 14.93 6.64
N GLU A 98 9.07 15.01 5.36
CA GLU A 98 10.45 14.90 4.89
C GLU A 98 11.38 15.93 5.55
N TYR A 99 10.93 17.17 5.70
CA TYR A 99 11.69 18.23 6.39
C TYR A 99 11.93 17.92 7.88
N GLU A 100 10.94 17.37 8.58
CA GLU A 100 11.07 17.00 9.99
C GLU A 100 12.00 15.78 10.17
N PHE A 101 11.92 14.82 9.25
CA PHE A 101 12.81 13.67 9.24
C PHE A 101 14.26 14.08 9.01
N PHE A 102 14.52 14.99 8.06
CA PHE A 102 15.88 15.50 7.84
C PHE A 102 16.40 16.31 9.01
N TRP A 103 15.54 17.10 9.66
CA TRP A 103 15.92 17.79 10.89
C TRP A 103 16.33 16.83 12.00
N TYR A 104 15.55 15.79 12.22
CA TYR A 104 15.84 14.80 13.25
C TYR A 104 17.13 14.02 12.95
N TYR A 105 17.30 13.57 11.70
CA TYR A 105 18.49 12.81 11.29
C TYR A 105 19.76 13.66 11.35
N SER A 106 19.69 14.92 10.91
CA SER A 106 20.80 15.89 11.03
C SER A 106 21.19 16.13 12.48
N LYS A 107 20.20 16.30 13.39
CA LYS A 107 20.47 16.41 14.83
C LYS A 107 21.11 15.16 15.43
N GLN A 108 20.66 13.98 15.01
CA GLN A 108 21.15 12.71 15.57
C GLN A 108 22.56 12.35 15.07
N THR A 109 22.88 12.67 13.81
CA THR A 109 24.16 12.33 13.18
C THR A 109 25.20 13.46 13.24
N GLY A 110 24.81 14.67 13.65
CA GLY A 110 25.68 15.85 13.64
C GLY A 110 26.05 16.34 12.23
N MET A 111 25.46 15.75 11.17
CA MET A 111 25.72 16.15 9.79
C MET A 111 24.91 17.39 9.41
N ASN A 112 25.59 18.39 8.87
CA ASN A 112 25.00 19.67 8.48
C ASN A 112 24.05 19.51 7.27
N MET A 113 22.84 20.07 7.32
CA MET A 113 21.82 19.92 6.26
C MET A 113 22.24 20.48 4.90
N SER A 114 23.29 21.30 4.84
CA SER A 114 23.79 21.92 3.61
C SER A 114 24.44 20.93 2.62
N MET A 115 24.64 19.66 3.00
CA MET A 115 25.26 18.66 2.11
C MET A 115 24.30 18.05 1.07
N LYS A 116 23.00 18.35 1.10
CA LYS A 116 22.02 17.77 0.16
C LYS A 116 21.67 18.66 -1.04
N GLY A 117 22.65 19.41 -1.54
CA GLY A 117 22.54 20.11 -2.83
C GLY A 117 23.45 19.60 -3.94
N LYS A 118 24.34 18.62 -3.69
CA LYS A 118 25.46 18.33 -4.61
C LYS A 118 25.85 16.88 -4.84
N SER A 119 25.08 15.88 -4.45
CA SER A 119 25.40 14.52 -4.90
C SER A 119 24.17 13.65 -5.05
N LEU A 120 23.64 13.66 -6.27
CA LEU A 120 23.32 12.49 -7.12
C LEU A 120 22.35 12.93 -8.23
N PHE A 121 22.85 13.82 -9.08
CA PHE A 121 22.66 13.84 -10.53
C PHE A 121 23.95 14.40 -11.14
#